data_AF-A0A7I0J4Y8-F1
#
_entry.id   AF-A0A7I0J4Y8-F1
#
_cell.length_a   1.000
_cell.length_b   1.000
_cell.length_c   1.000
_cell.angle_alpha   90.00
_cell.angle_beta   90.00
_cell.angle_gamma   90.00
#
_symmetry.space_group_name_H-M   'P 1'
#
loop_
_entity.id
_entity.type
_entity.pdbx_description
1 polymer ?
#
loop_
_entity_poly.entity_id
_entity_poly.type
_entity_poly.pdbx_seq_one_letter_code
_entity_poly.pdbx_strand_id
1 'polypeptide(L)'
;ENKRLESWLMIVTAFGVTALLVPGLFVWSRFVTVPGDATEIEVVAQQWQWSFRLPGKDGKLGTSDTRDVTADNPLGVAPKDPNGQDDVLVEAADLHLPRSE
;
A
#
# COMPACT_ATOMS: atom_id res chain seq x y z
N GLU A 1 -4.82 -28.73 -43.01
CA GLU A 1 -4.11 -27.82 -42.10
C GLU A 1 -3.45 -26.70 -42.91
N ASN A 2 -3.63 -25.43 -42.54
CA ASN A 2 -3.08 -24.29 -43.29
C ASN A 2 -2.13 -23.49 -42.39
N LYS A 3 -0.85 -23.88 -42.41
CA LYS A 3 0.21 -23.29 -41.58
C LYS A 3 0.39 -21.79 -41.80
N ARG A 4 0.10 -21.29 -43.00
CA ARG A 4 0.18 -19.86 -43.33
C ARG A 4 -0.92 -19.07 -42.64
N LEU A 5 -2.14 -19.61 -42.59
CA LEU A 5 -3.28 -18.97 -41.92
C LEU A 5 -3.09 -18.96 -40.40
N GLU A 6 -2.61 -20.07 -39.84
CA GLU A 6 -2.32 -20.20 -38.41
C GLU A 6 -1.25 -19.21 -37.96
N SER A 7 -0.14 -19.11 -38.70
CA SER A 7 0.93 -18.15 -38.40
C SER A 7 0.44 -16.70 -38.47
N TRP A 8 -0.42 -16.39 -39.43
CA TRP A 8 -1.00 -15.06 -39.58
C TRP A 8 -1.92 -14.69 -38.41
N LEU A 9 -2.83 -15.59 -38.02
CA LEU A 9 -3.73 -15.38 -36.89
C LEU A 9 -2.97 -15.23 -35.57
N MET A 10 -1.90 -16.00 -35.36
CA MET A 10 -1.04 -15.89 -34.20
C MET A 10 -0.42 -14.49 -34.08
N ILE A 11 0.15 -13.95 -35.17
CA ILE A 11 0.78 -12.62 -35.18
C ILE A 11 -0.23 -11.52 -34.87
N VAL A 12 -1.39 -11.55 -35.54
CA VAL A 12 -2.45 -10.55 -35.33
C VAL A 12 -2.96 -10.59 -33.90
N THR A 13 -3.16 -11.79 -33.35
CA THR A 13 -3.63 -11.97 -31.97
C THR A 13 -2.60 -11.46 -30.98
N ALA A 14 -1.32 -11.81 -31.17
CA ALA A 14 -0.23 -11.33 -30.32
C ALA A 14 -0.16 -9.80 -30.31
N PHE A 15 -0.21 -9.17 -31.48
CA PHE A 15 -0.20 -7.70 -31.59
C PHE A 15 -1.42 -7.07 -30.93
N GLY A 16 -2.61 -7.65 -31.13
CA GLY A 16 -3.84 -7.19 -30.49
C GLY A 16 -3.77 -7.22 -28.96
N VAL A 17 -3.29 -8.33 -28.39
CA VAL A 17 -3.08 -8.45 -26.94
C VAL A 17 -2.04 -7.45 -26.44
N THR A 18 -0.91 -7.32 -27.14
CA THR A 18 0.14 -6.35 -26.76
C THR A 18 -0.40 -4.92 -26.77
N ALA A 19 -1.15 -4.52 -27.80
CA ALA A 19 -1.74 -3.19 -27.90
C ALA A 19 -2.71 -2.90 -26.73
N LEU A 20 -3.40 -3.92 -26.22
CA LEU A 20 -4.32 -3.81 -25.09
C LEU A 20 -3.58 -3.74 -23.75
N LEU A 21 -2.49 -4.48 -23.59
CA LEU A 21 -1.74 -4.57 -22.33
C LEU A 21 -0.79 -3.38 -22.10
N VAL A 22 -0.08 -2.93 -23.13
CA VAL A 22 0.99 -1.92 -22.99
C VAL A 22 0.51 -0.63 -22.32
N PRO A 23 -0.63 -0.02 -22.71
CA PRO A 23 -1.15 1.16 -22.03
C PRO A 23 -1.52 0.89 -20.56
N GLY A 24 -2.10 -0.29 -20.29
CA GLY A 24 -2.47 -0.71 -18.93
C GLY A 24 -1.25 -0.82 -18.02
N LEU A 25 -0.15 -1.39 -18.52
CA LEU A 25 1.11 -1.51 -17.78
C LEU A 25 1.75 -0.15 -17.48
N PHE A 26 1.64 0.81 -18.40
CA PHE A 26 2.16 2.17 -18.19
C PHE A 26 1.38 2.94 -17.13
N VAL A 27 0.05 2.78 -17.07
CA VAL A 27 -0.76 3.37 -16.00
C VAL A 27 -0.52 2.64 -14.68
N TRP A 28 -0.43 1.31 -14.71
CA TRP A 28 -0.14 0.50 -13.53
C TRP A 28 1.18 0.88 -12.88
N SER A 29 2.25 1.09 -13.66
CA SER A 29 3.56 1.48 -13.11
C SER A 29 3.50 2.82 -12.38
N ARG A 30 2.72 3.78 -12.88
CA ARG A 30 2.49 5.07 -12.21
C ARG A 30 1.68 4.90 -10.93
N PHE A 31 0.72 3.97 -10.92
CA PHE A 31 -0.16 3.74 -9.76
C PHE A 31 0.56 3.05 -8.60
N VAL A 32 1.47 2.12 -8.88
CA VAL A 32 2.23 1.39 -7.83
C VAL A 32 3.48 2.12 -7.36
N THR A 33 3.88 3.21 -8.01
CA THR A 33 5.05 3.98 -7.61
C THR A 33 4.65 4.97 -6.52
N VAL A 34 5.17 4.77 -5.32
CA VAL A 34 4.95 5.68 -4.18
C VAL A 34 5.69 7.00 -4.45
N PRO A 35 5.03 8.16 -4.32
CA PRO A 35 5.68 9.46 -4.50
C PRO A 35 6.60 9.76 -3.31
N GLY A 36 7.64 10.57 -3.53
CA GLY A 36 8.69 10.82 -2.53
C GLY A 36 8.24 11.66 -1.32
N ASP A 37 7.10 12.33 -1.42
CA ASP A 37 6.48 13.17 -0.40
C ASP A 37 5.29 12.47 0.29
N ALA A 38 5.10 11.17 0.06
CA ALA A 38 4.06 10.40 0.73
C ALA A 38 4.29 10.32 2.25
N THR A 39 3.25 10.59 3.03
CA THR A 39 3.23 10.26 4.46
C THR A 39 2.99 8.77 4.65
N GLU A 40 3.84 8.12 5.45
CA GLU A 40 3.66 6.72 5.83
C GLU A 40 2.56 6.61 6.89
N ILE A 41 1.66 5.65 6.75
CA ILE A 41 0.59 5.37 7.72
C ILE A 41 0.53 3.85 7.89
N GLU A 42 0.66 3.39 9.12
CA GLU A 42 0.47 1.97 9.44
C GLU A 42 -1.02 1.71 9.70
N VAL A 43 -1.52 0.61 9.14
CA VAL A 43 -2.92 0.21 9.26
C VAL A 43 -2.96 -1.22 9.77
N VAL A 44 -3.62 -1.43 10.90
CA VAL A 44 -3.86 -2.76 11.47
C VAL A 44 -5.35 -3.09 11.37
N ALA A 45 -5.64 -4.23 10.74
CA ALA A 45 -6.98 -4.75 10.59
C ALA A 45 -7.22 -5.85 11.63
N GLN A 46 -8.31 -5.72 12.38
CA GLN A 46 -8.85 -6.74 13.27
C GLN A 46 -10.27 -7.10 12.81
N GLN A 47 -10.88 -8.14 13.39
CA GLN A 47 -12.25 -8.48 13.03
C GLN A 47 -13.17 -7.29 13.29
N TRP A 48 -13.76 -6.76 12.20
CA TRP A 48 -14.66 -5.59 12.20
C TRP A 48 -14.06 -4.28 12.74
N GLN A 49 -12.74 -4.18 12.83
CA GLN A 49 -12.07 -3.01 13.38
C GLN A 49 -10.83 -2.66 12.56
N TRP A 50 -10.63 -1.36 12.38
CA TRP A 50 -9.43 -0.79 11.77
C TRP A 50 -8.80 0.16 12.77
N SER A 51 -7.49 0.05 12.92
CA SER A 51 -6.66 0.97 13.70
C SER A 51 -5.59 1.55 12.79
N PHE A 52 -5.31 2.83 12.97
CA PHE A 52 -4.34 3.58 12.18
C PHE A 52 -3.28 4.15 13.09
N ARG A 53 -2.04 4.21 12.61
CA ARG A 53 -0.93 4.88 13.28
C ARG A 53 -0.23 5.80 12.29
N LEU A 54 -0.16 7.08 12.65
CA LEU A 54 0.47 8.13 11.86
C LEU A 54 1.79 8.56 12.54
N PRO A 55 2.81 8.93 11.75
CA PRO A 55 4.05 9.45 12.29
C PRO A 55 3.81 10.76 13.01
N GLY A 56 4.63 11.00 14.02
CA GLY A 56 4.61 12.23 14.79
C GLY A 56 5.28 13.40 14.07
N LYS A 57 5.87 14.30 14.85
CA LYS A 57 6.58 15.48 14.35
C LYS A 57 7.90 15.14 13.68
N ASP A 58 8.47 13.99 14.02
CA ASP A 58 9.72 13.49 13.44
C ASP A 58 9.54 12.88 12.04
N GLY A 59 8.29 12.67 11.61
CA GLY A 59 7.92 12.12 10.31
C GLY A 59 8.25 10.64 10.15
N LYS A 60 8.49 9.92 11.25
CA LYS A 60 8.83 8.50 11.25
C LYS A 60 7.87 7.73 12.13
N LEU A 61 7.63 6.47 11.78
CA LEU A 61 6.91 5.55 12.65
C LEU A 61 7.89 4.83 13.57
N GLY A 62 7.48 4.60 14.81
CA GLY A 62 8.16 3.66 15.68
C GLY A 62 8.05 2.22 15.16
N THR A 63 9.03 1.39 15.50
CA THR A 63 8.99 -0.05 15.23
C THR A 63 7.78 -0.74 15.89
N SER A 64 7.24 -1.76 15.22
CA SER A 64 6.16 -2.60 15.73
C SER A 64 6.55 -4.08 15.61
N ASP A 65 6.10 -4.90 16.56
CA ASP A 65 6.31 -6.35 16.56
C ASP A 65 5.07 -7.08 17.07
N THR A 66 4.70 -8.17 16.39
CA THR A 66 3.58 -9.03 16.81
C THR A 66 3.70 -9.59 18.23
N ARG A 67 4.93 -9.72 18.75
CA ARG A 67 5.19 -10.17 20.13
C ARG A 67 4.83 -9.13 21.18
N ASP A 68 4.79 -7.85 20.79
CA ASP A 68 4.44 -6.73 21.66
C ASP A 68 2.93 -6.43 21.64
N VAL A 69 2.15 -7.17 20.84
CA VAL A 69 0.70 -7.04 20.76
C VAL A 69 0.05 -7.53 22.06
N THR A 70 -0.65 -6.62 22.73
CA THR A 70 -1.41 -6.90 23.96
C THR A 70 -2.76 -6.17 23.93
N ALA A 71 -3.61 -6.39 24.94
CA ALA A 71 -4.88 -5.69 25.04
C ALA A 71 -4.72 -4.15 25.11
N ASP A 72 -3.65 -3.68 25.75
CA ASP A 72 -3.34 -2.25 25.89
C ASP A 72 -2.34 -1.74 24.81
N ASN A 73 -1.88 -2.62 23.92
CA ASN A 73 -1.00 -2.29 22.79
C ASN A 73 -1.43 -3.10 21.55
N PRO A 74 -2.63 -2.85 20.99
CA PRO A 74 -3.19 -3.66 19.91
C PRO A 74 -2.39 -3.56 18.60
N LEU A 75 -1.62 -2.49 18.43
CA LEU A 75 -0.75 -2.23 17.27
C LEU A 75 0.65 -2.84 17.43
N GLY A 76 0.99 -3.34 18.61
CA GLY A 76 2.31 -3.94 18.87
C GLY A 76 3.47 -2.95 18.77
N VAL A 77 3.24 -1.68 19.09
CA VAL A 77 4.28 -0.64 19.04
C VAL A 77 5.37 -0.94 20.06
N ALA A 78 6.63 -0.88 19.65
CA ALA A 78 7.78 -1.13 20.51
C ALA A 78 7.89 -0.03 21.58
N PRO A 79 7.69 -0.32 22.88
CA PRO A 79 7.55 0.72 23.91
C PRO A 79 8.81 1.56 24.16
N LYS A 80 9.96 1.04 23.72
CA LYS A 80 11.29 1.64 23.93
C LYS A 80 11.84 2.33 22.70
N ASP A 81 11.11 2.33 21.58
CA ASP A 81 11.52 3.04 20.38
C ASP A 81 11.30 4.55 20.56
N PRO A 82 12.35 5.39 20.45
CA PRO A 82 12.20 6.83 20.51
C PRO A 82 11.32 7.41 19.40
N ASN A 83 11.31 6.82 18.20
CA ASN A 83 10.52 7.31 17.07
C ASN A 83 9.02 6.99 17.22
N GLY A 84 8.65 6.10 18.15
CA GLY A 84 7.25 5.75 18.40
C GLY A 84 6.57 6.63 19.45
N GLN A 85 7.31 7.53 20.11
CA GLN A 85 6.79 8.26 21.29
C GLN A 85 5.86 9.42 20.92
N ASP A 86 5.96 9.92 19.69
CA ASP A 86 5.09 10.97 19.16
C ASP A 86 4.15 10.46 18.05
N ASP A 87 4.10 9.15 17.82
CA ASP A 87 3.13 8.51 16.93
C ASP A 87 1.70 8.79 17.39
N VAL A 88 0.81 9.05 16.42
CA VAL A 88 -0.61 9.30 16.66
C VAL A 88 -1.40 8.04 16.36
N LEU A 89 -2.05 7.48 17.38
CA LEU A 89 -2.87 6.29 17.28
C LEU A 89 -4.36 6.66 17.14
N VAL A 90 -5.03 6.05 16.16
CA VAL A 90 -6.47 6.15 15.94
C VAL A 90 -7.05 4.74 15.98
N GLU A 91 -7.70 4.38 17.08
CA GLU A 91 -8.26 3.05 17.30
C GLU A 91 -9.77 3.05 17.07
N ALA A 92 -10.26 2.12 16.26
CA ALA A 92 -11.69 1.90 16.00
C ALA A 92 -12.47 3.17 15.56
N ALA A 93 -11.80 4.07 14.84
CA ALA A 93 -12.36 5.34 14.38
C ALA A 93 -11.93 5.68 12.95
N ASP A 94 -12.56 6.70 12.36
CA ASP A 94 -12.28 7.15 11.00
C ASP A 94 -10.95 7.94 10.92
N LEU A 95 -10.16 7.67 9.87
CA LEU A 95 -8.94 8.40 9.56
C LEU A 95 -9.26 9.62 8.69
N HIS A 96 -8.94 10.82 9.18
CA HIS A 96 -9.08 12.07 8.41
C HIS A 96 -7.72 12.58 7.98
N LEU A 97 -7.53 12.79 6.67
CA LEU A 97 -6.30 13.32 6.09
C LEU A 97 -6.53 14.73 5.53
N PRO A 98 -5.51 15.61 5.60
CA PRO A 98 -5.56 16.88 4.90
C PRO A 98 -5.69 16.64 3.39
N ARG A 99 -6.40 17.53 2.69
CA ARG A 99 -6.42 17.48 1.23
C ARG A 99 -5.06 17.94 0.72
N SER A 100 -4.42 17.14 -0.13
CA SER A 100 -3.36 17.61 -1.00
C SER A 100 -3.96 18.57 -2.03
N GLU A 101 -3.49 19.83 -2.09
CA GLU A 101 -3.74 20.72 -3.23
C GLU A 101 -2.80 20.40 -4.40
#